data_AF-A0A1G5A3N4-F1
#
_entry.id   AF-A0A1G5A3N4-F1
#
_cell.length_a   1.000
_cell.length_b   1.000
_cell.length_c   1.000
_cell.angle_alpha   90.00
_cell.angle_beta   90.00
_cell.angle_gamma   90.00
#
_symmetry.space_group_name_H-M   'P 1'
#
loop_
_entity.id
_entity.type
_entity.pdbx_description
1 polymer ?
#
loop_
_entity_poly.entity_id
_entity_poly.type
_entity_poly.pdbx_seq_one_letter_code
_entity_poly.pdbx_strand_id
1 'polypeptide(L)'
;MSELFSRDEIELRLAELQSRIGSALAPYEASAAARDLLELLRAVEELINLGTVDWDDDVFEEQLYGFPVFQSGQHLLRLAHVRKHLATRFDSALVARLSLLILQGSDIGVAFARHGVLEAASGFLSVAAMMGYLQSRRRHLVGLLHLVPTACRGSQLLKLHEALNVFLPIVEFSAAPMMGAQYALMVKLAQERLGIPEDPAAEVAMLDSLFLEPERASILEMHESTDGLQLLEAKEPIRPDRLFSAAELRNDILHTEALYAEFNLCDTEFAVAAALVRRLSKDFVDDDYWIRISPTELATLTAEAGASPALMAALTCEATTYMECLSTYAPFVLVDGRYLSTVSLLSRFIYSWRAQVLERKKRFQIRAGFIFEDSVRAALEKQRFVVQDIVRINRQEFDVVALRDNVIWNVQCKNNFIGLSRVDSDAVAFARYNRGLVMSYERALVKERNREHLLKMKLASGAVQHMVVSRFPVVTNNLRIVVFNHIAHFATRADAVLAAERPAIND
;
A
#
# COMPACT_ATOMS: atom_id res chain seq x y z
N MET A 1 9.85 -17.52 22.88
CA MET A 1 8.73 -18.45 23.08
C MET A 1 7.47 -17.70 22.69
N SER A 2 6.98 -17.91 21.47
CA SER A 2 5.73 -17.31 20.99
C SER A 2 4.60 -18.21 21.47
N GLU A 3 3.82 -17.77 22.46
CA GLU A 3 2.57 -18.45 22.79
C GLU A 3 1.65 -18.40 21.56
N LEU A 4 1.19 -19.57 21.12
CA LEU A 4 0.20 -19.66 20.04
C LEU A 4 -1.15 -19.30 20.63
N PHE A 5 -1.62 -18.09 20.36
CA PHE A 5 -2.96 -17.67 20.76
C PHE A 5 -4.02 -18.54 20.07
N SER A 6 -5.03 -18.93 20.84
CA SER A 6 -6.24 -19.55 20.33
C SER A 6 -7.03 -18.57 19.46
N ARG A 7 -7.91 -19.10 18.62
CA ARG A 7 -8.79 -18.29 17.78
C ARG A 7 -9.62 -17.31 18.62
N ASP A 8 -10.22 -17.81 19.70
CA ASP A 8 -11.08 -17.05 20.59
C ASP A 8 -10.32 -15.91 21.28
N GLU A 9 -9.06 -16.13 21.67
CA GLU A 9 -8.20 -15.08 22.23
C GLU A 9 -7.88 -13.97 21.22
N ILE A 10 -7.64 -14.32 19.96
CA ILE A 10 -7.39 -13.33 18.90
C ILE A 10 -8.67 -12.54 18.60
N GLU A 11 -9.82 -13.20 18.48
CA GLU A 11 -11.11 -12.54 18.25
C GLU A 11 -11.49 -11.62 19.43
N LEU A 12 -11.26 -12.06 20.68
CA LEU A 12 -11.45 -11.24 21.87
C LEU A 12 -10.54 -10.00 21.83
N ARG A 13 -9.26 -10.19 21.46
CA ARG A 13 -8.31 -9.09 21.34
C ARG A 13 -8.71 -8.08 20.27
N LEU A 14 -9.21 -8.53 19.12
CA LEU A 14 -9.74 -7.64 18.07
C LEU A 14 -10.90 -6.80 18.60
N ALA A 15 -11.84 -7.40 19.33
CA ALA A 15 -12.96 -6.68 19.95
C ALA A 15 -12.49 -5.64 20.99
N GLU A 16 -11.52 -6.00 21.83
CA GLU A 16 -10.90 -5.06 22.80
C GLU A 16 -10.26 -3.87 22.10
N LEU A 17 -9.48 -4.11 21.05
CA LEU A 17 -8.78 -3.05 20.31
C LEU A 17 -9.77 -2.12 19.59
N GLN A 18 -10.80 -2.69 18.95
CA GLN A 18 -11.90 -1.92 18.36
C GLN A 18 -12.58 -1.02 19.40
N SER A 19 -12.87 -1.57 20.59
CA SER A 19 -13.47 -0.81 21.69
C SER A 19 -12.57 0.33 22.15
N ARG A 20 -11.26 0.10 22.30
CA ARG A 20 -10.29 1.14 22.69
C ARG A 20 -10.21 2.28 21.69
N ILE A 21 -10.23 1.99 20.39
CA ILE A 21 -10.27 3.02 19.34
C ILE A 21 -11.54 3.87 19.52
N GLY A 22 -12.70 3.22 19.66
CA GLY A 22 -13.97 3.90 19.88
C GLY A 22 -13.98 4.77 21.14
N SER A 23 -13.48 4.25 22.27
CA SER A 23 -13.39 4.99 23.54
C SER A 23 -12.42 6.17 23.46
N ALA A 24 -11.31 6.05 22.73
CA ALA A 24 -10.35 7.13 22.57
C ALA A 24 -10.88 8.27 21.70
N LEU A 25 -11.68 7.97 20.67
CA LEU A 25 -12.30 8.96 19.78
C LEU A 25 -13.57 9.59 20.38
N ALA A 26 -14.30 8.85 21.22
CA ALA A 26 -15.61 9.27 21.75
C ALA A 26 -15.68 10.69 22.36
N PRO A 27 -14.67 11.20 23.09
CA PRO A 27 -14.76 12.52 23.74
C PRO A 27 -14.82 13.69 22.75
N TYR A 28 -14.33 13.53 21.53
CA TYR A 28 -14.14 14.63 20.59
C TYR A 28 -15.41 14.95 19.81
N GLU A 29 -15.51 16.20 19.37
CA GLU A 29 -16.47 16.62 18.36
C GLU A 29 -16.03 16.10 16.98
N ALA A 30 -16.93 15.40 16.27
CA ALA A 30 -16.62 14.76 15.00
C ALA A 30 -16.04 15.73 13.95
N SER A 31 -16.55 16.96 13.92
CA SER A 31 -16.22 17.93 12.89
C SER A 31 -14.86 18.58 13.08
N ALA A 32 -14.56 18.97 14.30
CA ALA A 32 -13.22 19.39 14.68
C ALA A 32 -12.20 18.25 14.47
N ALA A 33 -12.51 17.03 14.92
CA ALA A 33 -11.62 15.88 14.80
C ALA A 33 -11.32 15.52 13.34
N ALA A 34 -12.34 15.49 12.47
CA ALA A 34 -12.16 15.15 11.06
C ALA A 34 -11.33 16.20 10.32
N ARG A 35 -11.61 17.49 10.54
CA ARG A 35 -10.84 18.59 9.94
C ARG A 35 -9.38 18.53 10.39
N ASP A 36 -9.13 18.42 11.68
CA ASP A 36 -7.78 18.45 12.22
C ASP A 36 -6.99 17.17 11.84
N LEU A 37 -7.65 16.02 11.71
CA LEU A 37 -7.04 14.80 11.17
C LEU A 37 -6.72 14.92 9.68
N LEU A 38 -7.60 15.54 8.89
CA LEU A 38 -7.30 15.80 7.48
C LEU A 38 -6.12 16.78 7.31
N GLU A 39 -6.04 17.83 8.14
CA GLU A 39 -4.89 18.77 8.13
C GLU A 39 -3.59 18.06 8.56
N LEU A 40 -3.68 17.17 9.56
CA LEU A 40 -2.56 16.30 9.92
C LEU A 40 -2.14 15.40 8.75
N LEU A 41 -3.10 14.77 8.06
CA LEU A 41 -2.84 13.93 6.89
C LEU A 41 -2.18 14.75 5.77
N ARG A 42 -2.60 16.00 5.52
CA ARG A 42 -1.93 16.91 4.59
C ARG A 42 -0.45 17.10 4.96
N ALA A 43 -0.17 17.43 6.22
CA ALA A 43 1.19 17.63 6.68
C ALA A 43 2.04 16.35 6.56
N VAL A 44 1.46 15.18 6.83
CA VAL A 44 2.12 13.87 6.66
C VAL A 44 2.44 13.59 5.19
N GLU A 45 1.48 13.78 4.28
CA GLU A 45 1.72 13.57 2.85
C GLU A 45 2.75 14.57 2.32
N GLU A 46 2.74 15.83 2.77
CA GLU A 46 3.73 16.85 2.41
C GLU A 46 5.13 16.44 2.89
N LEU A 47 5.26 15.97 4.13
CA LEU A 47 6.52 15.48 4.68
C LEU A 47 7.07 14.29 3.86
N ILE A 48 6.22 13.31 3.52
CA ILE A 48 6.63 12.13 2.73
C ILE A 48 7.08 12.56 1.32
N ASN A 49 6.36 13.48 0.70
CA ASN A 49 6.66 13.95 -0.67
C ASN A 49 7.80 14.98 -0.72
N LEU A 50 8.37 15.41 0.40
CA LEU A 50 9.65 16.13 0.35
C LEU A 50 10.74 15.28 -0.31
N GLY A 51 10.67 13.95 -0.23
CA GLY A 51 11.63 13.05 -0.85
C GLY A 51 11.60 13.03 -2.39
N THR A 52 10.62 13.67 -3.02
CA THR A 52 10.55 13.81 -4.49
C THR A 52 11.09 15.14 -4.99
N VAL A 53 11.49 16.03 -4.08
CA VAL A 53 11.97 17.37 -4.38
C VAL A 53 13.45 17.29 -4.73
N ASP A 54 13.80 17.74 -5.93
CA ASP A 54 15.20 17.97 -6.29
C ASP A 54 15.69 19.28 -5.67
N TRP A 55 16.56 19.19 -4.66
CA TRP A 55 17.01 20.34 -3.87
C TRP A 55 18.10 21.17 -4.54
N ASP A 56 18.83 20.62 -5.52
CA ASP A 56 20.05 21.21 -6.08
C ASP A 56 21.08 21.65 -5.00
N ASP A 57 21.01 21.09 -3.79
CA ASP A 57 21.85 21.39 -2.63
C ASP A 57 21.91 20.19 -1.67
N ASP A 58 22.85 19.28 -1.96
CA ASP A 58 23.07 18.05 -1.17
C ASP A 58 23.34 18.33 0.32
N VAL A 59 23.96 19.49 0.63
CA VAL A 59 24.30 19.86 2.00
C VAL A 59 23.05 20.25 2.77
N PHE A 60 22.16 21.03 2.14
CA PHE A 60 20.86 21.33 2.73
C PHE A 60 20.01 20.07 2.85
N GLU A 61 20.01 19.21 1.84
CA GLU A 61 19.27 17.95 1.84
C GLU A 61 19.68 17.05 3.01
N GLU A 62 20.98 16.85 3.23
CA GLU A 62 21.52 16.09 4.36
C GLU A 62 21.13 16.74 5.70
N GLN A 63 21.16 18.07 5.80
CA GLN A 63 20.75 18.79 7.00
C GLN A 63 19.25 18.68 7.29
N LEU A 64 18.41 18.73 6.25
CA LEU A 64 16.96 18.61 6.36
C LEU A 64 16.60 17.21 6.87
N TYR A 65 17.05 16.16 6.17
CA TYR A 65 16.68 14.79 6.50
C TYR A 65 17.38 14.28 7.76
N GLY A 66 18.59 14.78 8.05
CA GLY A 66 19.32 14.54 9.28
C GLY A 66 18.88 15.39 10.46
N PHE A 67 17.92 16.32 10.29
CA PHE A 67 17.49 17.21 11.38
C PHE A 67 16.95 16.39 12.57
N PRO A 68 17.47 16.60 13.80
CA PRO A 68 17.03 15.87 14.98
C PRO A 68 15.62 16.31 15.41
N VAL A 69 14.64 15.46 15.11
CA VAL A 69 13.24 15.69 15.49
C VAL A 69 13.07 15.46 17.00
N PHE A 70 13.69 14.40 17.54
CA PHE A 70 13.64 14.09 18.96
C PHE A 70 14.26 15.23 19.77
N GLN A 71 13.49 15.80 20.69
CA GLN A 71 13.91 16.97 21.47
C GLN A 71 14.28 18.18 20.59
N SER A 72 13.56 18.41 19.47
CA SER A 72 13.82 19.51 18.53
C SER A 72 13.84 20.90 19.18
N GLY A 73 13.21 21.08 20.34
CA GLY A 73 13.30 22.29 21.18
C GLY A 73 14.72 22.64 21.64
N GLN A 74 15.66 21.70 21.63
CA GLN A 74 17.09 21.96 21.88
C GLN A 74 17.83 22.44 20.62
N HIS A 75 17.18 22.38 19.47
CA HIS A 75 17.75 22.64 18.14
C HIS A 75 17.02 23.77 17.40
N LEU A 76 16.41 24.72 18.13
CA LEU A 76 15.60 25.81 17.55
C LEU A 76 16.34 26.65 16.50
N LEU A 77 17.64 26.91 16.68
CA LEU A 77 18.44 27.63 15.69
C LEU A 77 18.60 26.85 14.38
N ARG A 78 18.79 25.52 14.47
CA ARG A 78 18.85 24.63 13.30
C ARG A 78 17.49 24.55 12.63
N LEU A 79 16.41 24.46 13.41
CA LEU A 79 15.05 24.46 12.87
C LEU A 79 14.74 25.78 12.15
N ALA A 80 15.15 26.92 12.71
CA ALA A 80 15.00 28.22 12.05
C ALA A 80 15.78 28.28 10.71
N HIS A 81 16.96 27.68 10.66
CA HIS A 81 17.76 27.57 9.43
C HIS A 81 17.06 26.71 8.36
N VAL A 82 16.57 25.52 8.75
CA VAL A 82 15.80 24.63 7.87
C VAL A 82 14.57 25.35 7.34
N ARG A 83 13.79 25.99 8.22
CA ARG A 83 12.59 26.77 7.85
C ARG A 83 12.91 27.88 6.85
N LYS A 84 14.03 28.59 7.04
CA LYS A 84 14.45 29.65 6.13
C LYS A 84 14.76 29.11 4.74
N HIS A 85 15.44 27.96 4.64
CA HIS A 85 15.74 27.33 3.35
C HIS A 85 14.48 26.78 2.68
N LEU A 86 13.60 26.09 3.43
CA LEU A 86 12.31 25.64 2.91
C LEU A 86 11.49 26.82 2.35
N ALA A 87 11.50 27.97 3.01
CA ALA A 87 10.79 29.18 2.59
C ALA A 87 11.38 29.87 1.34
N THR A 88 12.54 29.43 0.84
CA THR A 88 13.05 29.88 -0.47
C THR A 88 12.33 29.21 -1.63
N ARG A 89 11.75 28.02 -1.39
CA ARG A 89 11.10 27.21 -2.41
C ARG A 89 9.59 27.13 -2.21
N PHE A 90 9.14 26.94 -0.98
CA PHE A 90 7.75 26.65 -0.66
C PHE A 90 7.02 27.82 -0.02
N ASP A 91 5.70 27.82 -0.18
CA ASP A 91 4.84 28.82 0.45
C ASP A 91 4.87 28.75 1.99
N SER A 92 4.53 29.88 2.62
CA SER A 92 4.60 29.99 4.08
C SER A 92 3.67 29.01 4.82
N ALA A 93 2.58 28.57 4.19
CA ALA A 93 1.61 27.68 4.81
C ALA A 93 2.15 26.26 4.89
N LEU A 94 2.79 25.77 3.82
CA LEU A 94 3.49 24.49 3.79
C LEU A 94 4.63 24.48 4.81
N VAL A 95 5.47 25.51 4.82
CA VAL A 95 6.58 25.62 5.78
C VAL A 95 6.08 25.61 7.22
N ALA A 96 4.95 26.28 7.51
CA ALA A 96 4.34 26.30 8.83
C ALA A 96 3.81 24.92 9.24
N ARG A 97 3.12 24.20 8.35
CA ARG A 97 2.63 22.84 8.60
C ARG A 97 3.77 21.86 8.88
N LEU A 98 4.82 21.85 8.06
CA LEU A 98 6.00 21.01 8.30
C LEU A 98 6.67 21.33 9.63
N SER A 99 6.81 22.62 9.96
CA SER A 99 7.38 23.06 11.24
C SER A 99 6.57 22.56 12.43
N LEU A 100 5.24 22.70 12.35
CA LEU A 100 4.33 22.22 13.39
C LEU A 100 4.43 20.71 13.54
N LEU A 101 4.43 19.98 12.42
CA LEU A 101 4.54 18.53 12.41
C LEU A 101 5.85 18.06 13.07
N ILE A 102 7.00 18.68 12.76
CA ILE A 102 8.29 18.39 13.41
C ILE A 102 8.22 18.61 14.93
N LEU A 103 7.59 19.70 15.38
CA LEU A 103 7.45 19.99 16.81
C LEU A 103 6.55 18.95 17.51
N GLN A 104 5.42 18.60 16.89
CA GLN A 104 4.56 17.53 17.41
C GLN A 104 5.29 16.17 17.41
N GLY A 105 6.11 15.90 16.38
CA GLY A 105 6.97 14.72 16.28
C GLY A 105 7.97 14.63 17.43
N SER A 106 8.55 15.75 17.84
CA SER A 106 9.40 15.82 19.03
C SER A 106 8.64 15.42 20.30
N ASP A 107 7.46 16.02 20.51
CA ASP A 107 6.66 15.79 21.72
C ASP A 107 6.22 14.33 21.83
N ILE A 108 5.70 13.75 20.73
CA ILE A 108 5.26 12.36 20.72
C ILE A 108 6.43 11.38 20.80
N GLY A 109 7.56 11.67 20.16
CA GLY A 109 8.76 10.85 20.26
C GLY A 109 9.26 10.75 21.71
N VAL A 110 9.32 11.89 22.42
CA VAL A 110 9.65 11.92 23.86
C VAL A 110 8.63 11.16 24.69
N ALA A 111 7.33 11.31 24.38
CA ALA A 111 6.28 10.58 25.08
C ALA A 111 6.42 9.05 24.90
N PHE A 112 6.65 8.56 23.68
CA PHE A 112 6.88 7.14 23.40
C PHE A 112 8.10 6.61 24.13
N ALA A 113 9.23 7.33 24.10
CA ALA A 113 10.43 6.94 24.81
C ALA A 113 10.20 6.82 26.33
N ARG A 114 9.49 7.80 26.92
CA ARG A 114 9.14 7.79 28.35
C ARG A 114 8.23 6.63 28.76
N HIS A 115 7.39 6.16 27.85
CA HIS A 115 6.51 5.00 28.06
C HIS A 115 7.13 3.66 27.63
N GLY A 116 8.43 3.65 27.27
CA GLY A 116 9.14 2.42 26.89
C GLY A 116 8.85 1.90 25.48
N VAL A 117 8.18 2.68 24.64
CA VAL A 117 7.86 2.33 23.24
C VAL A 117 9.00 2.75 22.32
N LEU A 118 10.17 2.12 22.51
CA LEU A 118 11.42 2.55 21.89
C LEU A 118 11.41 2.45 20.36
N GLU A 119 10.72 1.47 19.79
CA GLU A 119 10.61 1.31 18.34
C GLU A 119 9.84 2.49 17.72
N ALA A 120 8.67 2.84 18.26
CA ALA A 120 7.93 4.01 17.81
C ALA A 120 8.70 5.32 18.05
N ALA A 121 9.40 5.44 19.20
CA ALA A 121 10.24 6.59 19.48
C ALA A 121 11.41 6.74 18.49
N SER A 122 11.96 5.63 18.00
CA SER A 122 13.05 5.63 17.00
C SER A 122 12.62 6.27 15.67
N GLY A 123 11.32 6.18 15.36
CA GLY A 123 10.69 6.88 14.24
C GLY A 123 10.77 8.40 14.32
N PHE A 124 11.22 9.00 15.44
CA PHE A 124 11.33 10.45 15.59
C PHE A 124 12.77 10.91 15.83
N LEU A 125 13.77 10.08 15.57
CA LEU A 125 15.18 10.47 15.75
C LEU A 125 15.61 11.56 14.77
N SER A 126 15.15 11.48 13.53
CA SER A 126 15.41 12.46 12.48
C SER A 126 14.18 12.70 11.60
N VAL A 127 14.24 13.69 10.72
CA VAL A 127 13.19 13.92 9.70
C VAL A 127 13.04 12.70 8.79
N ALA A 128 14.14 12.08 8.36
CA ALA A 128 14.09 10.85 7.56
C ALA A 128 13.43 9.68 8.32
N ALA A 129 13.75 9.50 9.60
CA ALA A 129 13.11 8.48 10.43
C ALA A 129 11.60 8.75 10.56
N MET A 130 11.23 10.03 10.73
CA MET A 130 9.84 10.47 10.84
C MET A 130 9.05 10.26 9.56
N MET A 131 9.67 10.52 8.41
CA MET A 131 9.10 10.20 7.10
C MET A 131 8.78 8.71 6.99
N GLY A 132 9.75 7.82 7.26
CA GLY A 132 9.55 6.37 7.19
C GLY A 132 8.49 5.87 8.18
N TYR A 133 8.52 6.37 9.41
CA TYR A 133 7.54 6.02 10.43
C TYR A 133 6.13 6.45 10.01
N LEU A 134 5.92 7.71 9.61
CA LEU A 134 4.59 8.20 9.22
C LEU A 134 4.10 7.57 7.90
N GLN A 135 5.00 7.25 6.96
CA GLN A 135 4.65 6.50 5.75
C GLN A 135 4.00 5.15 6.09
N SER A 136 4.58 4.40 7.03
CA SER A 136 3.99 3.13 7.49
C SER A 136 2.67 3.28 8.26
N ARG A 137 2.42 4.45 8.88
CA ARG A 137 1.19 4.74 9.65
C ARG A 137 0.12 5.47 8.84
N ARG A 138 0.43 5.89 7.61
CA ARG A 138 -0.46 6.65 6.71
C ARG A 138 -1.81 5.99 6.48
N ARG A 139 -1.83 4.68 6.18
CA ARG A 139 -3.09 3.92 5.98
C ARG A 139 -3.93 3.89 7.26
N HIS A 140 -3.30 3.78 8.42
CA HIS A 140 -4.00 3.77 9.71
C HIS A 140 -4.68 5.10 10.04
N LEU A 141 -4.03 6.23 9.73
CA LEU A 141 -4.61 7.57 9.91
C LEU A 141 -5.83 7.79 9.02
N VAL A 142 -5.79 7.31 7.76
CA VAL A 142 -6.95 7.33 6.86
C VAL A 142 -8.06 6.40 7.36
N GLY A 143 -7.72 5.23 7.89
CA GLY A 143 -8.70 4.34 8.54
C GLY A 143 -9.41 5.00 9.72
N LEU A 144 -8.68 5.75 10.56
CA LEU A 144 -9.27 6.55 11.64
C LEU A 144 -10.18 7.64 11.10
N LEU A 145 -9.80 8.32 10.02
CA LEU A 145 -10.60 9.38 9.40
C LEU A 145 -12.00 8.88 9.04
N HIS A 146 -12.12 7.70 8.42
CA HIS A 146 -13.43 7.13 8.09
C HIS A 146 -14.25 6.71 9.31
N LEU A 147 -13.60 6.45 10.44
CA LEU A 147 -14.27 6.07 11.68
C LEU A 147 -14.72 7.29 12.52
N VAL A 148 -14.06 8.45 12.36
CA VAL A 148 -14.36 9.68 13.12
C VAL A 148 -15.85 10.04 13.10
N PRO A 149 -16.57 10.07 11.96
CA PRO A 149 -17.98 10.47 11.92
C PRO A 149 -18.90 9.66 12.81
N THR A 150 -18.58 8.38 13.06
CA THR A 150 -19.42 7.47 13.85
C THR A 150 -18.89 7.24 15.26
N ALA A 151 -17.58 7.36 15.48
CA ALA A 151 -16.95 7.12 16.78
C ALA A 151 -16.95 8.36 17.69
N CYS A 152 -16.77 9.56 17.13
CA CYS A 152 -16.74 10.82 17.89
C CYS A 152 -18.16 11.22 18.31
N ARG A 153 -18.41 11.34 19.62
CA ARG A 153 -19.76 11.55 20.18
C ARG A 153 -19.81 12.65 21.24
N GLY A 154 -18.69 13.31 21.50
CA GLY A 154 -18.55 14.32 22.53
C GLY A 154 -18.51 15.72 21.96
N SER A 155 -18.07 16.66 22.78
CA SER A 155 -18.00 18.08 22.47
C SER A 155 -16.61 18.67 22.67
N GLN A 156 -15.59 17.83 22.93
CA GLN A 156 -14.23 18.31 23.07
C GLN A 156 -13.69 18.73 21.71
N LEU A 157 -13.36 20.01 21.59
CA LEU A 157 -12.67 20.55 20.43
C LEU A 157 -11.21 20.11 20.46
N LEU A 158 -10.81 19.31 19.48
CA LEU A 158 -9.40 19.05 19.21
C LEU A 158 -8.75 20.33 18.69
N LYS A 159 -7.49 20.54 19.07
CA LYS A 159 -6.65 21.60 18.50
C LYS A 159 -5.65 20.98 17.55
N LEU A 160 -5.39 21.64 16.42
CA LEU A 160 -4.46 21.15 15.42
C LEU A 160 -3.05 20.80 15.96
N HIS A 161 -2.51 21.59 16.89
CA HIS A 161 -1.20 21.32 17.51
C HIS A 161 -1.20 20.12 18.47
N GLU A 162 -2.36 19.55 18.80
CA GLU A 162 -2.52 18.33 19.58
C GLU A 162 -2.85 17.11 18.69
N ALA A 163 -3.23 17.33 17.42
CA ALA A 163 -3.78 16.29 16.55
C ALA A 163 -2.87 15.06 16.43
N LEU A 164 -1.56 15.23 16.17
CA LEU A 164 -0.62 14.09 16.10
C LEU A 164 -0.56 13.36 17.46
N ASN A 165 -0.51 14.12 18.56
CA ASN A 165 -0.42 13.58 19.92
C ASN A 165 -1.70 12.85 20.37
N VAL A 166 -2.84 13.09 19.71
CA VAL A 166 -4.11 12.40 19.95
C VAL A 166 -4.24 11.17 19.06
N PHE A 167 -4.07 11.33 17.74
CA PHE A 167 -4.35 10.25 16.81
C PHE A 167 -3.25 9.19 16.77
N LEU A 168 -1.98 9.59 16.92
CA LEU A 168 -0.88 8.64 16.78
C LEU A 168 -0.82 7.59 17.90
N PRO A 169 -1.10 7.91 19.18
CA PRO A 169 -1.28 6.88 20.21
C PRO A 169 -2.41 5.88 19.91
N ILE A 170 -3.53 6.34 19.32
CA ILE A 170 -4.61 5.44 18.90
C ILE A 170 -4.10 4.46 17.85
N VAL A 171 -3.33 4.96 16.87
CA VAL A 171 -2.67 4.14 15.86
C VAL A 171 -1.73 3.13 16.51
N GLU A 172 -0.78 3.58 17.34
CA GLU A 172 0.31 2.74 17.85
C GLU A 172 -0.18 1.69 18.85
N PHE A 173 -1.12 2.03 19.74
CA PHE A 173 -1.53 1.13 20.82
C PHE A 173 -2.80 0.33 20.52
N SER A 174 -3.54 0.70 19.48
CA SER A 174 -4.80 0.01 19.14
C SER A 174 -4.84 -0.40 17.68
N ALA A 175 -4.67 0.53 16.75
CA ALA A 175 -4.97 0.32 15.34
C ALA A 175 -3.94 -0.57 14.60
N ALA A 176 -2.65 -0.33 14.80
CA ALA A 176 -1.58 -1.20 14.28
C ALA A 176 -1.59 -2.60 14.94
N PRO A 177 -1.71 -2.74 16.27
CA PRO A 177 -1.92 -4.03 16.91
C PRO A 177 -3.17 -4.77 16.42
N MET A 178 -4.24 -4.06 16.06
CA MET A 178 -5.47 -4.67 15.53
C MET A 178 -5.24 -5.28 14.15
N MET A 179 -4.51 -4.59 13.26
CA MET A 179 -4.09 -5.15 11.97
C MET A 179 -3.20 -6.39 12.18
N GLY A 180 -2.25 -6.34 13.12
CA GLY A 180 -1.40 -7.49 13.45
C GLY A 180 -2.20 -8.70 13.95
N ALA A 181 -3.18 -8.48 14.83
CA ALA A 181 -4.09 -9.52 15.31
C ALA A 181 -4.96 -10.09 14.18
N GLN A 182 -5.45 -9.24 13.26
CA GLN A 182 -6.20 -9.67 12.10
C GLN A 182 -5.36 -10.57 11.18
N TYR A 183 -4.10 -10.19 10.91
CA TYR A 183 -3.19 -11.00 10.10
C TYR A 183 -2.85 -12.33 10.78
N ALA A 184 -2.66 -12.35 12.09
CA ALA A 184 -2.50 -13.58 12.85
C ALA A 184 -3.73 -14.50 12.71
N LEU A 185 -4.95 -13.94 12.79
CA LEU A 185 -6.20 -14.69 12.56
C LEU A 185 -6.28 -15.23 11.12
N MET A 186 -5.91 -14.43 10.13
CA MET A 186 -5.85 -14.84 8.72
C MET A 186 -4.90 -16.01 8.49
N VAL A 187 -3.70 -15.95 9.06
CA VAL A 187 -2.70 -17.04 8.99
C VAL A 187 -3.24 -18.31 9.65
N LYS A 188 -3.74 -18.20 10.89
CA LYS A 188 -4.26 -19.33 11.66
C LYS A 188 -5.38 -20.04 10.90
N LEU A 189 -6.41 -19.30 10.46
CA LEU A 189 -7.52 -19.87 9.70
C LEU A 189 -7.08 -20.45 8.35
N ALA A 190 -6.08 -19.85 7.70
CA ALA A 190 -5.52 -20.39 6.45
C ALA A 190 -4.80 -21.72 6.68
N GLN A 191 -3.99 -21.83 7.74
CA GLN A 191 -3.29 -23.06 8.13
C GLN A 191 -4.27 -24.17 8.53
N GLU A 192 -5.25 -23.86 9.38
CA GLU A 192 -6.34 -24.77 9.77
C GLU A 192 -7.08 -25.30 8.54
N ARG A 193 -7.44 -24.41 7.61
CA ARG A 193 -8.21 -24.79 6.42
C ARG A 193 -7.41 -25.64 5.43
N LEU A 194 -6.08 -25.50 5.43
CA LEU A 194 -5.15 -26.32 4.65
C LEU A 194 -4.81 -27.64 5.37
N GLY A 195 -5.09 -27.76 6.66
CA GLY A 195 -4.69 -28.91 7.47
C GLY A 195 -3.17 -28.99 7.68
N ILE A 196 -2.49 -27.85 7.70
CA ILE A 196 -1.04 -27.77 7.95
C ILE A 196 -0.78 -27.34 9.40
N PRO A 197 0.37 -27.72 9.99
CA PRO A 197 0.71 -27.31 11.36
C PRO A 197 0.74 -25.79 11.52
N GLU A 198 0.39 -25.31 12.71
CA GLU A 198 0.59 -23.91 13.07
C GLU A 198 2.08 -23.57 13.06
N ASP A 199 2.39 -22.46 12.41
CA ASP A 199 3.75 -21.92 12.34
C ASP A 199 3.70 -20.47 12.82
N PRO A 200 4.28 -20.16 14.00
CA PRO A 200 4.29 -18.80 14.53
C PRO A 200 5.14 -17.83 13.71
N ALA A 201 5.98 -18.32 12.79
CA ALA A 201 6.72 -17.50 11.83
C ALA A 201 5.95 -17.25 10.53
N ALA A 202 4.79 -17.88 10.32
CA ALA A 202 4.00 -17.64 9.12
C ALA A 202 3.33 -16.26 9.17
N GLU A 203 3.42 -15.55 8.06
CA GLU A 203 2.89 -14.20 7.93
C GLU A 203 2.08 -14.03 6.64
N VAL A 204 1.26 -12.98 6.61
CA VAL A 204 0.67 -12.48 5.36
C VAL A 204 1.56 -11.34 4.86
N ALA A 205 2.46 -11.63 3.93
CA ALA A 205 3.40 -10.65 3.36
C ALA A 205 2.70 -9.64 2.43
N MET A 206 1.81 -8.82 3.00
CA MET A 206 0.87 -7.93 2.30
C MET A 206 1.51 -6.71 1.67
N LEU A 207 2.60 -6.18 2.23
CA LEU A 207 3.18 -4.91 1.80
C LEU A 207 4.61 -5.11 1.30
N ASP A 208 5.02 -4.26 0.36
CA ASP A 208 6.41 -4.15 -0.05
C ASP A 208 7.24 -3.28 0.93
N SER A 209 8.52 -3.06 0.64
CA SER A 209 9.41 -2.25 1.47
C SER A 209 9.02 -0.77 1.57
N LEU A 210 8.13 -0.29 0.69
CA LEU A 210 7.59 1.07 0.69
C LEU A 210 6.19 1.13 1.32
N PHE A 211 5.74 0.05 1.97
CA PHE A 211 4.41 -0.10 2.55
C PHE A 211 3.27 -0.02 1.54
N LEU A 212 3.53 -0.43 0.29
CA LEU A 212 2.53 -0.46 -0.78
C LEU A 212 1.95 -1.86 -0.94
N GLU A 213 0.65 -1.91 -1.25
CA GLU A 213 -0.05 -3.15 -1.58
C GLU A 213 0.39 -3.68 -2.95
N PRO A 214 0.44 -5.02 -3.14
CA PRO A 214 0.81 -5.58 -4.42
C PRO A 214 -0.25 -5.26 -5.47
N GLU A 215 0.22 -4.75 -6.61
CA GLU A 215 -0.58 -4.52 -7.80
C GLU A 215 -0.22 -5.53 -8.88
N ARG A 216 -1.16 -5.78 -9.81
CA ARG A 216 -0.87 -6.59 -11.01
C ARG A 216 0.25 -5.98 -11.85
N ALA A 217 0.20 -4.66 -12.03
CA ALA A 217 1.21 -3.85 -12.70
C ALA A 217 1.06 -2.42 -12.19
N SER A 218 2.03 -1.98 -11.39
CA SER A 218 2.11 -0.63 -10.86
C SER A 218 2.41 0.37 -11.97
N ILE A 219 2.14 1.64 -11.72
CA ILE A 219 2.45 2.72 -12.67
C ILE A 219 3.94 2.80 -13.03
N LEU A 220 4.82 2.38 -12.11
CA LEU A 220 6.27 2.38 -12.30
C LEU A 220 6.76 1.24 -13.22
N GLU A 221 5.95 0.19 -13.39
CA GLU A 221 6.25 -0.94 -14.28
C GLU A 221 5.66 -0.74 -15.69
N MET A 222 4.82 0.27 -15.86
CA MET A 222 4.17 0.62 -17.12
C MET A 222 5.04 1.57 -17.94
N HIS A 223 4.92 1.47 -19.26
CA HIS A 223 5.67 2.29 -20.21
C HIS A 223 4.69 3.08 -21.08
N GLU A 224 5.06 4.31 -21.41
CA GLU A 224 4.25 5.20 -22.24
C GLU A 224 4.17 4.67 -23.68
N SER A 225 2.96 4.58 -24.22
CA SER A 225 2.76 4.35 -25.66
C SER A 225 2.88 5.65 -26.43
N THR A 226 3.06 5.58 -27.76
CA THR A 226 3.06 6.77 -28.62
C THR A 226 1.78 7.61 -28.47
N ASP A 227 0.63 6.95 -28.36
CA ASP A 227 -0.66 7.61 -28.12
C ASP A 227 -0.71 8.27 -26.73
N GLY A 228 -0.09 7.62 -25.72
CA GLY A 228 0.04 8.16 -24.38
C GLY A 228 0.90 9.43 -24.33
N LEU A 229 2.00 9.48 -25.07
CA LEU A 229 2.87 10.67 -25.14
C LEU A 229 2.14 11.91 -25.65
N GLN A 230 1.23 11.75 -26.62
CA GLN A 230 0.42 12.87 -27.13
C GLN A 230 -0.54 13.42 -26.08
N LEU A 231 -1.11 12.55 -25.23
CA LEU A 231 -1.98 13.00 -24.13
C LEU A 231 -1.23 13.91 -23.16
N LEU A 232 0.07 13.64 -22.91
CA LEU A 232 0.89 14.39 -21.97
C LEU A 232 1.22 15.82 -22.43
N GLU A 233 0.96 16.18 -23.68
CA GLU A 233 1.06 17.57 -24.16
C GLU A 233 0.01 18.48 -23.51
N ALA A 234 -1.11 17.91 -23.02
CA ALA A 234 -2.20 18.64 -22.40
C ALA A 234 -2.01 18.91 -20.89
N LYS A 235 -0.81 18.69 -20.35
CA LYS A 235 -0.52 18.93 -18.93
C LYS A 235 -0.78 20.38 -18.55
N GLU A 236 -1.46 20.56 -17.44
CA GLU A 236 -1.66 21.86 -16.84
C GLU A 236 -0.37 22.32 -16.16
N PRO A 237 -0.04 23.64 -16.20
CA PRO A 237 1.09 24.17 -15.46
C PRO A 237 0.89 23.98 -13.97
N ILE A 238 1.94 23.54 -13.28
CA ILE A 238 1.93 23.33 -11.83
C ILE A 238 2.64 24.46 -11.10
N ARG A 239 2.29 24.63 -9.83
CA ARG A 239 2.91 25.60 -8.94
C ARG A 239 4.08 24.96 -8.20
N PRO A 240 5.33 25.42 -8.42
CA PRO A 240 6.51 24.79 -7.81
C PRO A 240 6.66 25.09 -6.30
N ASP A 241 5.88 26.04 -5.77
CA ASP A 241 5.90 26.44 -4.37
C ASP A 241 5.02 25.58 -3.45
N ARG A 242 4.48 24.48 -4.00
CA ARG A 242 3.60 23.53 -3.33
C ARG A 242 3.99 22.10 -3.72
N LEU A 243 3.63 21.15 -2.88
CA LEU A 243 3.79 19.70 -3.14
C LEU A 243 2.51 19.03 -3.63
N PHE A 244 1.37 19.70 -3.47
CA PHE A 244 0.08 19.23 -3.91
C PHE A 244 -0.77 20.40 -4.39
N SER A 245 -1.52 20.14 -5.45
CA SER A 245 -2.44 21.06 -6.08
C SER A 245 -3.53 20.30 -6.82
N ALA A 246 -4.63 20.97 -7.14
CA ALA A 246 -5.66 20.40 -7.97
C ALA A 246 -5.18 20.19 -9.41
N ALA A 247 -4.24 21.02 -9.89
CA ALA A 247 -3.60 20.83 -11.18
C ALA A 247 -2.76 19.54 -11.23
N GLU A 248 -2.00 19.25 -10.17
CA GLU A 248 -1.26 17.98 -10.05
C GLU A 248 -2.21 16.78 -10.08
N LEU A 249 -3.31 16.80 -9.33
CA LEU A 249 -4.32 15.72 -9.39
C LEU A 249 -4.84 15.50 -10.82
N ARG A 250 -5.11 16.56 -11.58
CA ARG A 250 -5.57 16.42 -12.97
C ARG A 250 -4.48 15.91 -13.91
N ASN A 251 -3.23 16.30 -13.69
CA ASN A 251 -2.06 15.79 -14.40
C ASN A 251 -1.79 14.31 -14.05
N ASP A 252 -2.00 13.88 -12.81
CA ASP A 252 -1.88 12.48 -12.39
C ASP A 252 -2.90 11.58 -13.10
N ILE A 253 -4.14 12.07 -13.25
CA ILE A 253 -5.17 11.39 -14.02
C ILE A 253 -4.74 11.29 -15.49
N LEU A 254 -4.22 12.37 -16.07
CA LEU A 254 -3.73 12.39 -17.45
C LEU A 254 -2.56 11.41 -17.65
N HIS A 255 -1.62 11.36 -16.70
CA HIS A 255 -0.53 10.39 -16.68
C HIS A 255 -1.04 8.95 -16.61
N THR A 256 -2.05 8.70 -15.78
CA THR A 256 -2.70 7.39 -15.69
C THR A 256 -3.37 7.01 -17.01
N GLU A 257 -4.07 7.94 -17.67
CA GLU A 257 -4.66 7.70 -18.98
C GLU A 257 -3.59 7.36 -20.03
N ALA A 258 -2.49 8.11 -20.04
CA ALA A 258 -1.38 7.91 -20.97
C ALA A 258 -0.68 6.55 -20.78
N LEU A 259 -0.31 6.20 -19.55
CA LEU A 259 0.42 4.96 -19.25
C LEU A 259 -0.40 3.69 -19.50
N TYR A 260 -1.73 3.80 -19.43
CA TYR A 260 -2.65 2.67 -19.63
C TYR A 260 -3.46 2.79 -20.93
N ALA A 261 -3.08 3.70 -21.84
CA ALA A 261 -3.74 3.92 -23.12
C ALA A 261 -3.81 2.64 -23.98
N GLU A 262 -2.78 1.79 -23.92
CA GLU A 262 -2.74 0.48 -24.61
C GLU A 262 -3.98 -0.39 -24.33
N PHE A 263 -4.58 -0.25 -23.15
CA PHE A 263 -5.71 -1.08 -22.70
C PHE A 263 -7.07 -0.41 -22.90
N ASN A 264 -7.10 0.72 -23.63
CA ASN A 264 -8.28 1.55 -23.83
C ASN A 264 -8.91 1.94 -22.48
N LEU A 265 -8.10 2.42 -21.53
CA LEU A 265 -8.58 2.80 -20.20
C LEU A 265 -9.70 3.86 -20.29
N CYS A 266 -9.59 4.80 -21.23
CA CYS A 266 -10.59 5.83 -21.46
C CYS A 266 -11.94 5.30 -22.01
N ASP A 267 -11.99 4.07 -22.54
CA ASP A 267 -13.22 3.43 -23.01
C ASP A 267 -13.90 2.61 -21.89
N THR A 268 -13.60 2.94 -20.63
CA THR A 268 -14.11 2.23 -19.47
C THR A 268 -14.75 3.16 -18.46
N GLU A 269 -15.31 2.61 -17.40
CA GLU A 269 -15.83 3.38 -16.28
C GLU A 269 -14.76 4.25 -15.58
N PHE A 270 -13.46 4.01 -15.83
CA PHE A 270 -12.42 4.93 -15.39
C PHE A 270 -12.61 6.34 -15.94
N ALA A 271 -13.02 6.51 -17.21
CA ALA A 271 -13.23 7.84 -17.78
C ALA A 271 -14.33 8.62 -17.06
N VAL A 272 -15.38 7.94 -16.61
CA VAL A 272 -16.45 8.54 -15.79
C VAL A 272 -15.90 8.99 -14.44
N ALA A 273 -15.15 8.12 -13.75
CA ALA A 273 -14.51 8.47 -12.48
C ALA A 273 -13.51 9.62 -12.64
N ALA A 274 -12.69 9.61 -13.69
CA ALA A 274 -11.73 10.66 -14.01
C ALA A 274 -12.42 12.00 -14.29
N ALA A 275 -13.51 12.00 -15.05
CA ALA A 275 -14.31 13.20 -15.31
C ALA A 275 -14.93 13.77 -14.02
N LEU A 276 -15.44 12.91 -13.14
CA LEU A 276 -15.94 13.30 -11.82
C LEU A 276 -14.85 13.95 -10.98
N VAL A 277 -13.70 13.30 -10.83
CA VAL A 277 -12.57 13.81 -10.05
C VAL A 277 -12.06 15.14 -10.63
N ARG A 278 -11.98 15.26 -11.95
CA ARG A 278 -11.62 16.53 -12.62
C ARG A 278 -12.61 17.65 -12.29
N ARG A 279 -13.93 17.40 -12.35
CA ARG A 279 -14.96 18.39 -11.97
C ARG A 279 -14.87 18.75 -10.48
N LEU A 280 -14.75 17.76 -9.60
CA LEU A 280 -14.53 17.98 -8.16
C LEU A 280 -13.32 18.89 -7.90
N SER A 281 -12.20 18.63 -8.58
CA SER A 281 -10.96 19.41 -8.46
C SER A 281 -11.01 20.82 -9.05
N LYS A 282 -12.06 21.17 -9.81
CA LYS A 282 -12.23 22.49 -10.44
C LYS A 282 -13.31 23.30 -9.74
N ASP A 283 -14.46 22.67 -9.49
CA ASP A 283 -15.69 23.36 -9.09
C ASP A 283 -15.86 23.38 -7.56
N PHE A 284 -15.23 22.44 -6.84
CA PHE A 284 -15.44 22.21 -5.40
C PHE A 284 -14.15 22.29 -4.58
N VAL A 285 -13.07 22.82 -5.18
CA VAL A 285 -11.77 22.93 -4.53
C VAL A 285 -11.64 24.22 -3.71
N ASP A 286 -11.05 24.11 -2.52
CA ASP A 286 -10.67 25.22 -1.65
C ASP A 286 -9.17 25.11 -1.31
N ASP A 287 -8.46 26.24 -1.28
CA ASP A 287 -6.99 26.32 -1.14
C ASP A 287 -6.21 25.35 -2.04
N ASP A 288 -6.72 25.04 -3.24
CA ASP A 288 -6.09 24.14 -4.22
C ASP A 288 -5.82 22.72 -3.69
N TYR A 289 -6.43 22.33 -2.56
CA TYR A 289 -6.15 21.08 -1.85
C TYR A 289 -7.41 20.42 -1.29
N TRP A 290 -8.28 21.22 -0.66
CA TRP A 290 -9.51 20.75 -0.01
C TRP A 290 -10.61 20.55 -1.03
N ILE A 291 -11.40 19.48 -0.87
CA ILE A 291 -12.59 19.26 -1.69
C ILE A 291 -13.79 19.21 -0.74
N ARG A 292 -14.77 20.08 -1.00
CA ARG A 292 -15.97 20.19 -0.16
C ARG A 292 -17.22 20.24 -1.03
N ILE A 293 -18.12 19.30 -0.80
CA ILE A 293 -19.34 19.17 -1.61
C ILE A 293 -20.52 18.73 -0.75
N SER A 294 -21.72 19.25 -1.01
CA SER A 294 -22.92 18.75 -0.34
C SER A 294 -23.36 17.38 -0.89
N PRO A 295 -24.07 16.55 -0.11
CA PRO A 295 -24.60 15.29 -0.61
C PRO A 295 -25.49 15.44 -1.85
N THR A 296 -26.28 16.51 -1.92
CA THR A 296 -27.16 16.81 -3.06
C THR A 296 -26.35 17.14 -4.32
N GLU A 297 -25.32 17.98 -4.21
CA GLU A 297 -24.47 18.33 -5.34
C GLU A 297 -23.66 17.13 -5.83
N LEU A 298 -23.16 16.30 -4.91
CA LEU A 298 -22.44 15.08 -5.27
C LEU A 298 -23.35 14.11 -6.03
N ALA A 299 -24.59 13.92 -5.56
CA ALA A 299 -25.58 13.07 -6.23
C ALA A 299 -25.96 13.60 -7.62
N THR A 300 -26.11 14.91 -7.79
CA THR A 300 -26.33 15.53 -9.10
C THR A 300 -25.12 15.31 -10.01
N LEU A 301 -23.91 15.54 -9.51
CA LEU A 301 -22.68 15.40 -10.26
C LEU A 301 -22.46 13.95 -10.75
N THR A 302 -22.71 12.95 -9.90
CA THR A 302 -22.60 11.54 -10.26
C THR A 302 -23.66 11.10 -11.26
N ALA A 303 -24.89 11.61 -11.14
CA ALA A 303 -25.96 11.36 -12.10
C ALA A 303 -25.65 11.97 -13.47
N GLU A 304 -25.19 13.23 -13.52
CA GLU A 304 -24.78 13.91 -14.76
C GLU A 304 -23.65 13.18 -15.48
N ALA A 305 -22.69 12.64 -14.73
CA ALA A 305 -21.57 11.88 -15.29
C ALA A 305 -21.95 10.45 -15.72
N GLY A 306 -23.14 9.96 -15.37
CA GLY A 306 -23.56 8.59 -15.64
C GLY A 306 -22.79 7.55 -14.82
N ALA A 307 -22.43 7.88 -13.58
CA ALA A 307 -21.73 6.96 -12.68
C ALA A 307 -22.57 5.71 -12.36
N SER A 308 -21.96 4.52 -12.38
CA SER A 308 -22.69 3.32 -11.94
C SER A 308 -22.92 3.33 -10.42
N PRO A 309 -23.86 2.50 -9.92
CA PRO A 309 -24.03 2.29 -8.49
C PRO A 309 -22.74 1.85 -7.77
N ALA A 310 -21.88 1.08 -8.44
CA ALA A 310 -20.61 0.64 -7.84
C ALA A 310 -19.62 1.81 -7.69
N LEU A 311 -19.55 2.69 -8.69
CA LEU A 311 -18.72 3.89 -8.61
C LEU A 311 -19.22 4.85 -7.52
N MET A 312 -20.54 5.06 -7.44
CA MET A 312 -21.14 5.89 -6.39
C MET A 312 -20.87 5.34 -4.99
N ALA A 313 -21.05 4.04 -4.78
CA ALA A 313 -20.76 3.39 -3.50
C ALA A 313 -19.28 3.44 -3.11
N ALA A 314 -18.37 3.51 -4.09
CA ALA A 314 -16.93 3.59 -3.83
C ALA A 314 -16.46 5.01 -3.44
N LEU A 315 -17.29 6.03 -3.59
CA LEU A 315 -16.94 7.41 -3.21
C LEU A 315 -17.01 7.64 -1.70
N THR A 316 -17.76 6.82 -0.97
CA THR A 316 -18.01 6.97 0.47
C THR A 316 -17.72 5.66 1.21
N CYS A 317 -17.54 5.76 2.53
CA CYS A 317 -17.36 4.61 3.41
C CYS A 317 -18.55 4.50 4.37
N GLU A 318 -19.24 3.36 4.33
CA GLU A 318 -20.34 3.03 5.26
C GLU A 318 -19.92 2.04 6.36
N ALA A 319 -18.62 1.76 6.45
CA ALA A 319 -18.07 0.84 7.43
C ALA A 319 -18.29 1.32 8.87
N THR A 320 -18.45 0.36 9.79
CA THR A 320 -18.64 0.65 11.22
C THR A 320 -17.51 0.12 12.10
N THR A 321 -16.66 -0.75 11.53
CA THR A 321 -15.47 -1.27 12.21
C THR A 321 -14.20 -0.62 11.65
N TYR A 322 -13.18 -0.51 12.50
CA TYR A 322 -11.90 0.07 12.10
C TYR A 322 -11.25 -0.72 10.95
N MET A 323 -11.32 -2.06 10.97
CA MET A 323 -10.70 -2.90 9.94
C MET A 323 -11.35 -2.73 8.56
N GLU A 324 -12.66 -2.51 8.50
CA GLU A 324 -13.35 -2.17 7.27
C GLU A 324 -12.99 -0.76 6.79
N CYS A 325 -12.93 0.23 7.70
CA CYS A 325 -12.46 1.58 7.39
C CYS A 325 -11.02 1.58 6.87
N LEU A 326 -10.15 0.74 7.41
CA LEU A 326 -8.76 0.58 6.99
C LEU A 326 -8.62 -0.02 5.59
N SER A 327 -9.64 -0.75 5.12
CA SER A 327 -9.64 -1.49 3.86
C SER A 327 -10.31 -0.74 2.71
N THR A 328 -10.77 0.50 2.94
CA THR A 328 -11.42 1.32 1.93
C THR A 328 -10.46 2.27 1.22
N TYR A 329 -10.85 2.64 -0.01
CA TYR A 329 -10.23 3.70 -0.81
C TYR A 329 -11.19 4.86 -1.06
N ALA A 330 -12.29 4.92 -0.29
CA ALA A 330 -13.27 5.99 -0.41
C ALA A 330 -12.61 7.36 -0.16
N PRO A 331 -12.76 8.33 -1.06
CA PRO A 331 -12.14 9.63 -0.90
C PRO A 331 -12.90 10.54 0.07
N PHE A 332 -14.20 10.32 0.31
CA PHE A 332 -15.03 11.21 1.10
C PHE A 332 -15.37 10.70 2.49
N VAL A 333 -15.45 11.64 3.43
CA VAL A 333 -16.03 11.49 4.76
C VAL A 333 -17.16 12.50 4.95
N LEU A 334 -18.29 12.05 5.51
CA LEU A 334 -19.44 12.91 5.78
C LEU A 334 -19.36 13.50 7.17
N VAL A 335 -19.29 14.83 7.25
CA VAL A 335 -19.12 15.58 8.51
C VAL A 335 -19.90 16.89 8.40
N ASP A 336 -20.70 17.25 9.41
CA ASP A 336 -21.60 18.42 9.40
C ASP A 336 -22.47 18.53 8.14
N GLY A 337 -22.95 17.39 7.64
CA GLY A 337 -23.79 17.35 6.44
C GLY A 337 -23.08 17.71 5.14
N ARG A 338 -21.74 17.74 5.13
CA ARG A 338 -20.91 17.94 3.93
C ARG A 338 -19.92 16.80 3.76
N TYR A 339 -19.67 16.43 2.52
CA TYR A 339 -18.57 15.53 2.19
C TYR A 339 -17.27 16.32 2.12
N LEU A 340 -16.27 15.85 2.87
CA LEU A 340 -14.91 16.39 2.91
C LEU A 340 -13.95 15.40 2.27
N SER A 341 -13.03 15.89 1.45
CA SER A 341 -11.93 15.13 0.85
C SER A 341 -10.74 16.05 0.58
N THR A 342 -9.68 15.49 0.02
CA THR A 342 -8.46 16.19 -0.40
C THR A 342 -8.07 15.74 -1.80
N VAL A 343 -7.21 16.52 -2.46
CA VAL A 343 -6.57 16.10 -3.71
C VAL A 343 -5.82 14.77 -3.58
N SER A 344 -5.16 14.52 -2.45
CA SER A 344 -4.45 13.26 -2.16
C SER A 344 -5.40 12.07 -2.00
N LEU A 345 -6.54 12.23 -1.32
CA LEU A 345 -7.55 11.17 -1.18
C LEU A 345 -8.22 10.85 -2.53
N LEU A 346 -8.51 11.87 -3.35
CA LEU A 346 -9.02 11.67 -4.71
C LEU A 346 -7.99 11.00 -5.62
N SER A 347 -6.71 11.36 -5.52
CA SER A 347 -5.61 10.70 -6.27
C SER A 347 -5.52 9.21 -5.91
N ARG A 348 -5.56 8.88 -4.61
CA ARG A 348 -5.58 7.49 -4.13
C ARG A 348 -6.82 6.72 -4.62
N PHE A 349 -7.98 7.36 -4.58
CA PHE A 349 -9.23 6.78 -5.07
C PHE A 349 -9.16 6.46 -6.56
N ILE A 350 -8.78 7.43 -7.40
CA ILE A 350 -8.79 7.25 -8.86
C ILE A 350 -7.75 6.21 -9.30
N TYR A 351 -6.60 6.18 -8.63
CA TYR A 351 -5.56 5.18 -8.85
C TYR A 351 -6.01 3.75 -8.47
N SER A 352 -6.73 3.60 -7.36
CA SER A 352 -7.36 2.33 -6.97
C SER A 352 -8.46 1.91 -7.95
N TRP A 353 -9.31 2.87 -8.37
CA TRP A 353 -10.39 2.62 -9.33
C TRP A 353 -9.86 2.14 -10.69
N ARG A 354 -8.74 2.71 -11.17
CA ARG A 354 -8.02 2.24 -12.36
C ARG A 354 -7.72 0.74 -12.27
N ALA A 355 -7.19 0.26 -11.14
CA ALA A 355 -6.87 -1.16 -10.98
C ALA A 355 -8.13 -2.03 -11.05
N GLN A 356 -9.22 -1.62 -10.39
CA GLN A 356 -10.49 -2.37 -10.40
C GLN A 356 -11.12 -2.49 -11.80
N VAL A 357 -11.03 -1.43 -12.60
CA VAL A 357 -11.59 -1.40 -13.94
C VAL A 357 -10.73 -2.20 -14.92
N LEU A 358 -9.40 -2.03 -14.87
CA LEU A 358 -8.46 -2.78 -15.71
C LEU A 358 -8.46 -4.27 -15.40
N GLU A 359 -8.80 -4.69 -14.17
CA GLU A 359 -8.96 -6.11 -13.84
C GLU A 359 -9.91 -6.84 -14.78
N ARG A 360 -10.91 -6.15 -15.34
CA ARG A 360 -11.88 -6.75 -16.26
C ARG A 360 -11.36 -6.86 -17.70
N LYS A 361 -10.21 -6.26 -18.02
CA LYS A 361 -9.62 -6.23 -19.36
C LYS A 361 -8.63 -7.39 -19.53
N LYS A 362 -8.97 -8.34 -20.40
CA LYS A 362 -8.13 -9.52 -20.64
C LYS A 362 -6.72 -9.18 -21.16
N ARG A 363 -6.62 -8.17 -22.04
CA ARG A 363 -5.33 -7.68 -22.57
C ARG A 363 -4.42 -7.18 -21.45
N PHE A 364 -4.96 -6.42 -20.50
CA PHE A 364 -4.23 -5.95 -19.33
C PHE A 364 -3.73 -7.11 -18.47
N GLN A 365 -4.61 -8.07 -18.15
CA GLN A 365 -4.23 -9.25 -17.36
C GLN A 365 -3.06 -10.03 -17.99
N ILE A 366 -3.04 -10.17 -19.31
CA ILE A 366 -1.97 -10.85 -20.05
C ILE A 366 -0.68 -10.02 -19.98
N ARG A 367 -0.75 -8.71 -20.31
CA ARG A 367 0.43 -7.83 -20.31
C ARG A 367 1.06 -7.69 -18.93
N ALA A 368 0.25 -7.55 -17.89
CA ALA A 368 0.70 -7.55 -16.50
C ALA A 368 1.34 -8.89 -16.07
N GLY A 369 0.91 -10.01 -16.68
CA GLY A 369 1.58 -11.31 -16.51
C GLY A 369 3.03 -11.27 -16.98
N PHE A 370 3.26 -10.80 -18.21
CA PHE A 370 4.61 -10.67 -18.77
C PHE A 370 5.50 -9.69 -17.99
N ILE A 371 4.97 -8.53 -17.59
CA ILE A 371 5.69 -7.56 -16.74
C ILE A 371 6.15 -8.22 -15.43
N PHE A 372 5.28 -9.05 -14.83
CA PHE A 372 5.62 -9.77 -13.62
C PHE A 372 6.71 -10.82 -13.84
N GLU A 373 6.67 -11.56 -14.96
CA GLU A 373 7.72 -12.49 -15.35
C GLU A 373 9.08 -11.80 -15.49
N ASP A 374 9.12 -10.63 -16.12
CA ASP A 374 10.34 -9.81 -16.26
C ASP A 374 10.88 -9.37 -14.89
N SER A 375 9.99 -8.98 -13.97
CA SER A 375 10.35 -8.63 -12.60
C SER A 375 10.96 -9.82 -11.84
N VAL A 376 10.44 -11.04 -12.05
CA VAL A 376 11.00 -12.27 -11.49
C VAL A 376 12.37 -12.58 -12.10
N ARG A 377 12.53 -12.46 -13.42
CA ARG A 377 13.83 -12.65 -14.10
C ARG A 377 14.91 -11.74 -13.50
N ALA A 378 14.64 -10.44 -13.42
CA ALA A 378 15.57 -9.47 -12.86
C ALA A 378 15.93 -9.77 -11.39
N ALA A 379 14.96 -10.24 -10.59
CA ALA A 379 15.19 -10.60 -9.20
C ALA A 379 16.04 -11.88 -9.04
N LEU A 380 15.89 -12.86 -9.94
CA LEU A 380 16.70 -14.08 -9.95
C LEU A 380 18.14 -13.81 -10.38
N GLU A 381 18.35 -12.94 -11.38
CA GLU A 381 19.69 -12.55 -11.84
C GLU A 381 20.50 -11.88 -10.74
N LYS A 382 19.88 -10.99 -9.95
CA LYS A 382 20.50 -10.39 -8.74
C LYS A 382 20.96 -11.43 -7.71
N GLN A 383 20.40 -12.63 -7.77
CA GLN A 383 20.72 -13.77 -6.91
C GLN A 383 21.58 -14.84 -7.61
N ARG A 384 22.28 -14.48 -8.69
CA ARG A 384 23.24 -15.31 -9.43
C ARG A 384 22.61 -16.51 -10.17
N PHE A 385 21.31 -16.47 -10.44
CA PHE A 385 20.70 -17.38 -11.40
C PHE A 385 20.95 -16.88 -12.83
N VAL A 386 21.28 -17.79 -13.73
CA VAL A 386 21.44 -17.49 -15.16
C VAL A 386 20.11 -17.78 -15.87
N VAL A 387 19.32 -16.73 -16.11
CA VAL A 387 18.03 -16.83 -16.81
C VAL A 387 18.27 -17.28 -18.25
N GLN A 388 17.46 -18.25 -18.70
CA GLN A 388 17.52 -18.81 -20.05
C GLN A 388 16.48 -18.16 -20.95
N ASP A 389 16.83 -18.00 -22.23
CA ASP A 389 15.89 -17.58 -23.27
C ASP A 389 15.04 -18.78 -23.74
N ILE A 390 14.20 -19.27 -22.84
CA ILE A 390 13.25 -20.36 -23.09
C ILE A 390 11.85 -19.85 -22.73
N VAL A 391 11.08 -19.55 -23.78
CA VAL A 391 9.66 -19.18 -23.64
C VAL A 391 8.73 -20.35 -23.99
N ARG A 392 9.15 -21.22 -24.93
CA ARG A 392 8.32 -22.31 -25.43
C ARG A 392 9.13 -23.51 -25.93
N ILE A 393 8.72 -24.72 -25.58
CA ILE A 393 9.26 -25.99 -26.10
C ILE A 393 8.08 -26.89 -26.50
N ASN A 394 8.06 -27.40 -27.74
CA ASN A 394 7.01 -28.30 -28.23
C ASN A 394 5.57 -27.79 -27.96
N ARG A 395 5.33 -26.50 -28.22
CA ARG A 395 4.06 -25.80 -27.97
C ARG A 395 3.68 -25.65 -26.49
N GLN A 396 4.53 -26.06 -25.55
CA GLN A 396 4.37 -25.81 -24.12
C GLN A 396 5.12 -24.56 -23.71
N GLU A 397 4.44 -23.64 -23.04
CA GLU A 397 5.01 -22.40 -22.52
C GLU A 397 5.65 -22.61 -21.15
N PHE A 398 6.73 -21.87 -20.92
CA PHE A 398 7.46 -21.79 -19.66
C PHE A 398 7.67 -20.32 -19.34
N ASP A 399 7.26 -19.88 -18.14
CA ASP A 399 7.31 -18.47 -17.76
C ASP A 399 8.76 -18.01 -17.57
N VAL A 400 9.48 -18.58 -16.58
CA VAL A 400 10.88 -18.26 -16.30
C VAL A 400 11.67 -19.55 -16.08
N VAL A 401 12.70 -19.77 -16.89
CA VAL A 401 13.65 -20.87 -16.74
C VAL A 401 15.02 -20.28 -16.41
N ALA A 402 15.68 -20.77 -15.35
CA ALA A 402 17.00 -20.30 -14.97
C ALA A 402 17.92 -21.46 -14.57
N LEU A 403 19.23 -21.21 -14.57
CA LEU A 403 20.26 -22.15 -14.14
C LEU A 403 20.98 -21.62 -12.90
N ARG A 404 21.19 -22.48 -11.91
CA ARG A 404 22.10 -22.23 -10.79
C ARG A 404 22.69 -23.55 -10.32
N ASP A 405 24.01 -23.60 -10.17
CA ASP A 405 24.74 -24.79 -9.69
C ASP A 405 24.38 -26.09 -10.46
N ASN A 406 24.32 -25.99 -11.80
CA ASN A 406 23.89 -27.05 -12.74
C ASN A 406 22.45 -27.56 -12.57
N VAL A 407 21.63 -26.93 -11.74
CA VAL A 407 20.21 -27.23 -11.57
C VAL A 407 19.38 -26.29 -12.45
N ILE A 408 18.44 -26.86 -13.21
CA ILE A 408 17.43 -26.10 -13.95
C ILE A 408 16.31 -25.73 -12.98
N TRP A 409 16.04 -24.44 -12.84
CA TRP A 409 14.94 -23.89 -12.06
C TRP A 409 13.83 -23.44 -13.01
N ASN A 410 12.75 -24.22 -13.06
CA ASN A 410 11.52 -23.87 -13.78
C ASN A 410 10.57 -23.13 -12.81
N VAL A 411 10.40 -21.84 -13.02
CA VAL A 411 9.67 -20.93 -12.15
C VAL A 411 8.39 -20.48 -12.83
N GLN A 412 7.25 -20.93 -12.31
CA GLN A 412 5.94 -20.49 -12.76
C GLN A 412 5.54 -19.20 -12.02
N CYS A 413 5.21 -18.16 -12.78
CA CYS A 413 4.74 -16.88 -12.26
C CYS A 413 3.20 -16.88 -12.16
N LYS A 414 2.68 -16.42 -11.02
CA LYS A 414 1.23 -16.31 -10.75
C LYS A 414 0.89 -14.90 -10.31
N ASN A 415 0.37 -14.13 -11.26
CA ASN A 415 -0.15 -12.78 -11.04
C ASN A 415 -1.67 -12.86 -10.92
N ASN A 416 -2.22 -13.34 -9.80
CA ASN A 416 -3.67 -13.47 -9.61
C ASN A 416 -4.19 -12.32 -8.74
N PHE A 417 -4.87 -11.32 -9.31
CA PHE A 417 -5.38 -10.20 -8.53
C PHE A 417 -6.33 -10.65 -7.45
N ILE A 418 -6.08 -10.11 -6.27
CA ILE A 418 -6.94 -10.17 -5.11
C ILE A 418 -7.46 -8.76 -4.94
N GLY A 419 -8.78 -8.58 -4.87
CA GLY A 419 -9.31 -7.36 -4.28
C GLY A 419 -8.98 -7.38 -2.79
N LEU A 420 -7.79 -6.91 -2.42
CA LEU A 420 -7.26 -6.98 -1.05
C LEU A 420 -8.23 -6.33 -0.05
N SER A 421 -8.87 -5.24 -0.46
CA SER A 421 -9.96 -4.59 0.28
C SER A 421 -11.12 -5.50 0.68
N ARG A 422 -11.34 -6.63 -0.01
CA ARG A 422 -12.41 -7.60 0.29
C ARG A 422 -11.98 -8.74 1.20
N VAL A 423 -10.68 -8.93 1.42
CA VAL A 423 -10.15 -10.06 2.21
C VAL A 423 -9.38 -9.60 3.44
N ASP A 424 -8.91 -8.36 3.48
CA ASP A 424 -8.17 -7.79 4.62
C ASP A 424 -9.03 -7.75 5.89
N SER A 425 -10.31 -7.38 5.77
CA SER A 425 -11.23 -7.29 6.90
C SER A 425 -11.93 -8.61 7.27
N ASP A 426 -11.86 -9.64 6.41
CA ASP A 426 -12.55 -10.94 6.61
C ASP A 426 -11.56 -12.11 6.52
N ALA A 427 -11.09 -12.55 7.69
CA ALA A 427 -10.14 -13.65 7.81
C ALA A 427 -10.69 -15.00 7.32
N VAL A 428 -12.01 -15.22 7.39
CA VAL A 428 -12.65 -16.46 6.90
C VAL A 428 -12.71 -16.46 5.37
N ALA A 429 -13.06 -15.32 4.76
CA ALA A 429 -12.99 -15.14 3.31
C ALA A 429 -11.57 -15.33 2.80
N PHE A 430 -10.58 -14.72 3.47
CA PHE A 430 -9.17 -14.91 3.15
C PHE A 430 -8.75 -16.39 3.20
N ALA A 431 -9.01 -17.10 4.30
CA ALA A 431 -8.61 -18.51 4.43
C ALA A 431 -9.19 -19.39 3.32
N ARG A 432 -10.46 -19.17 2.96
CA ARG A 432 -11.13 -19.87 1.85
C ARG A 432 -10.46 -19.58 0.50
N TYR A 433 -10.14 -18.32 0.26
CA TYR A 433 -9.46 -17.90 -0.95
C TYR A 433 -8.03 -18.49 -1.02
N ASN A 434 -7.27 -18.39 0.07
CA ASN A 434 -5.90 -18.89 0.19
C ASN A 434 -5.81 -20.39 -0.13
N ARG A 435 -6.74 -21.20 0.40
CA ARG A 435 -6.82 -22.63 0.06
C ARG A 435 -6.98 -22.85 -1.45
N GLY A 436 -7.83 -22.07 -2.10
CA GLY A 436 -8.03 -22.14 -3.55
C GLY A 436 -6.74 -21.84 -4.33
N LEU A 437 -5.98 -20.83 -3.90
CA LEU A 437 -4.67 -20.49 -4.47
C LEU A 437 -3.66 -21.62 -4.30
N VAL A 438 -3.47 -22.12 -3.07
CA VAL A 438 -2.49 -23.18 -2.79
C VAL A 438 -2.78 -24.42 -3.65
N MET A 439 -4.04 -24.87 -3.70
CA MET A 439 -4.43 -26.01 -4.54
C MET A 439 -4.21 -25.73 -6.04
N SER A 440 -4.32 -24.49 -6.50
CA SER A 440 -4.02 -24.10 -7.88
C SER A 440 -2.52 -24.15 -8.16
N TYR A 441 -1.70 -23.65 -7.23
CA TYR A 441 -0.25 -23.58 -7.35
C TYR A 441 0.40 -24.97 -7.27
N GLU A 442 -0.10 -25.84 -6.40
CA GLU A 442 0.33 -27.24 -6.35
C GLU A 442 0.02 -28.00 -7.64
N ARG A 443 -1.17 -27.78 -8.23
CA ARG A 443 -1.50 -28.31 -9.55
C ARG A 443 -0.57 -27.78 -10.64
N ALA A 444 -0.14 -26.52 -10.56
CA ALA A 444 0.86 -25.97 -11.47
C ALA A 444 2.21 -26.66 -11.31
N LEU A 445 2.68 -26.90 -10.07
CA LEU A 445 3.92 -27.65 -9.80
C LEU A 445 3.88 -29.07 -10.38
N VAL A 446 2.76 -29.80 -10.20
CA VAL A 446 2.59 -31.14 -10.79
C VAL A 446 2.62 -31.09 -12.31
N LYS A 447 1.93 -30.11 -12.91
CA LYS A 447 1.92 -29.90 -14.36
C LYS A 447 3.33 -29.65 -14.89
N GLU A 448 4.13 -28.86 -14.19
CA GLU A 448 5.51 -28.56 -14.59
C GLU A 448 6.47 -29.76 -14.41
N ARG A 449 6.29 -30.55 -13.34
CA ARG A 449 7.02 -31.83 -13.17
C ARG A 449 6.76 -32.80 -14.33
N ASN A 450 5.51 -32.92 -14.78
CA ASN A 450 5.16 -33.77 -15.93
C ASN A 450 5.82 -33.32 -17.26
N ARG A 451 6.39 -32.11 -17.29
CA ARG A 451 7.03 -31.50 -18.46
C ARG A 451 8.54 -31.39 -18.33
N GLU A 452 9.13 -31.83 -17.22
CA GLU A 452 10.57 -31.67 -16.94
C GLU A 452 11.47 -32.23 -18.05
N HIS A 453 11.03 -33.31 -18.71
CA HIS A 453 11.76 -33.97 -19.80
C HIS A 453 12.05 -33.02 -20.97
N LEU A 454 11.16 -32.06 -21.23
CA LEU A 454 11.36 -31.04 -22.27
C LEU A 454 12.54 -30.13 -21.94
N LEU A 455 12.70 -29.76 -20.67
CA LEU A 455 13.80 -28.92 -20.20
C LEU A 455 15.11 -29.70 -20.16
N LYS A 456 15.09 -30.95 -19.67
CA LYS A 456 16.26 -31.85 -19.67
C LYS A 456 16.81 -32.06 -21.08
N MET A 457 15.94 -32.30 -22.06
CA MET A 457 16.33 -32.44 -23.46
C MET A 457 16.91 -31.14 -24.04
N LYS A 458 16.35 -29.98 -23.70
CA LYS A 458 16.76 -28.69 -24.27
C LYS A 458 18.08 -28.16 -23.68
N LEU A 459 18.30 -28.35 -22.39
CA LEU A 459 19.42 -27.77 -21.65
C LEU A 459 20.53 -28.78 -21.30
N ALA A 460 20.36 -30.06 -21.65
CA ALA A 460 21.33 -31.13 -21.43
C ALA A 460 21.83 -31.26 -19.96
N SER A 461 21.00 -30.86 -18.99
CA SER A 461 21.27 -31.03 -17.55
C SER A 461 20.35 -32.10 -16.93
N GLY A 462 20.84 -32.75 -15.86
CA GLY A 462 20.18 -33.87 -15.20
C GLY A 462 19.13 -33.48 -14.15
N ALA A 463 19.26 -32.33 -13.47
CA ALA A 463 18.39 -31.96 -12.35
C ALA A 463 17.48 -30.78 -12.72
N VAL A 464 16.16 -30.95 -12.52
CA VAL A 464 15.16 -29.90 -12.70
C VAL A 464 14.41 -29.71 -11.39
N GLN A 465 14.24 -28.46 -11.00
CA GLN A 465 13.49 -28.03 -9.83
C GLN A 465 12.37 -27.10 -10.26
N HIS A 466 11.22 -27.23 -9.61
CA HIS A 466 10.02 -26.46 -9.93
C HIS A 466 9.62 -25.57 -8.76
N MET A 467 9.37 -24.29 -9.06
CA MET A 467 8.94 -23.27 -8.10
C MET A 467 7.74 -22.52 -8.66
N VAL A 468 6.93 -21.95 -7.78
CA VAL A 468 5.88 -20.98 -8.11
C VAL A 468 6.20 -19.67 -7.40
N VAL A 469 6.16 -18.56 -8.13
CA VAL A 469 6.25 -17.22 -7.56
C VAL A 469 4.90 -16.53 -7.71
N SER A 470 4.29 -16.13 -6.59
CA SER A 470 3.00 -15.44 -6.53
C SER A 470 3.23 -13.94 -6.31
N ARG A 471 2.61 -13.09 -7.14
CA ARG A 471 2.65 -11.63 -6.94
C ARG A 471 1.93 -11.22 -5.65
N PHE A 472 0.86 -11.93 -5.31
CA PHE A 472 0.01 -11.66 -4.16
C PHE A 472 0.30 -12.62 -3.00
N PRO A 473 -0.03 -12.24 -1.76
CA PRO A 473 0.29 -13.03 -0.57
C PRO A 473 -0.39 -14.40 -0.58
N VAL A 474 0.31 -15.40 -0.10
CA VAL A 474 -0.19 -16.77 0.08
C VAL A 474 0.42 -17.38 1.33
N VAL A 475 -0.43 -17.97 2.18
CA VAL A 475 -0.03 -18.68 3.39
C VAL A 475 0.06 -20.17 3.06
N THR A 476 1.26 -20.75 3.16
CA THR A 476 1.52 -22.16 2.86
C THR A 476 2.84 -22.61 3.49
N ASN A 477 2.97 -23.90 3.82
CA ASN A 477 4.22 -24.53 4.23
C ASN A 477 5.00 -25.15 3.05
N ASN A 478 4.47 -25.05 1.83
CA ASN A 478 5.14 -25.59 0.65
C ASN A 478 6.30 -24.67 0.24
N LEU A 479 7.53 -25.10 0.51
CA LEU A 479 8.77 -24.35 0.22
C LEU A 479 8.91 -23.94 -1.25
N ARG A 480 8.22 -24.62 -2.17
CA ARG A 480 8.25 -24.33 -3.60
C ARG A 480 7.33 -23.19 -4.02
N ILE A 481 6.50 -22.66 -3.11
CA ILE A 481 5.63 -21.51 -3.36
C ILE A 481 6.22 -20.30 -2.64
N VAL A 482 6.53 -19.25 -3.41
CA VAL A 482 7.21 -18.04 -2.93
C VAL A 482 6.35 -16.83 -3.23
N VAL A 483 6.11 -15.98 -2.23
CA VAL A 483 5.51 -14.65 -2.46
C VAL A 483 6.59 -13.71 -2.99
N PHE A 484 6.26 -12.90 -3.99
CA PHE A 484 7.21 -12.00 -4.64
C PHE A 484 7.85 -11.00 -3.67
N ASN A 485 7.14 -10.58 -2.61
CA ASN A 485 7.71 -9.72 -1.56
C ASN A 485 8.90 -10.37 -0.83
N HIS A 486 9.07 -11.70 -0.92
CA HIS A 486 10.25 -12.43 -0.42
C HIS A 486 11.18 -12.91 -1.53
N ILE A 487 11.07 -12.37 -2.75
CA ILE A 487 11.88 -12.83 -3.89
C ILE A 487 13.37 -12.67 -3.62
N ALA A 488 13.78 -11.69 -2.79
CA ALA A 488 15.18 -11.49 -2.38
C ALA A 488 15.79 -12.68 -1.63
N HIS A 489 14.97 -13.59 -1.09
CA HIS A 489 15.40 -14.81 -0.40
C HIS A 489 15.21 -16.08 -1.24
N PHE A 490 14.99 -15.95 -2.55
CA PHE A 490 14.74 -17.08 -3.45
C PHE A 490 15.92 -18.05 -3.47
N ALA A 491 17.16 -17.56 -3.51
CA ALA A 491 18.36 -18.40 -3.48
C ALA A 491 18.42 -19.29 -2.24
N THR A 492 18.19 -18.72 -1.06
CA THR A 492 18.17 -19.47 0.21
C THR A 492 17.06 -20.53 0.22
N ARG A 493 15.87 -20.19 -0.30
CA ARG A 493 14.76 -21.15 -0.41
C ARG A 493 15.06 -22.27 -1.40
N ALA A 494 15.68 -21.95 -2.54
CA ALA A 494 16.13 -22.92 -3.53
C ALA A 494 17.12 -23.92 -2.90
N ASP A 495 18.08 -23.44 -2.11
CA ASP A 495 19.05 -24.29 -1.42
C ASP A 495 18.36 -25.21 -0.39
N ALA A 496 17.36 -24.70 0.34
CA ALA A 496 16.55 -25.49 1.27
C ALA A 496 15.72 -26.58 0.57
N VAL A 497 15.16 -26.29 -0.61
CA VAL A 497 14.45 -27.29 -1.43
C VAL A 497 15.38 -28.42 -1.85
N LEU A 498 16.60 -28.10 -2.30
CA LEU A 498 17.60 -29.12 -2.66
C LEU A 498 18.05 -29.94 -1.44
N ALA A 499 18.19 -29.31 -0.27
CA ALA A 499 18.57 -30.00 0.96
C ALA A 499 17.49 -30.99 1.43
N ALA A 500 16.21 -30.61 1.32
CA ALA A 500 15.08 -31.47 1.71
C ALA A 500 14.92 -32.72 0.82
N GLU A 501 15.48 -32.72 -0.40
CA GLU A 501 15.42 -33.86 -1.32
C GLU A 501 16.61 -34.82 -1.22
N ARG A 502 17.65 -34.46 -0.46
CA ARG A 502 18.74 -35.40 -0.16
C ARG A 502 18.25 -36.41 0.86
N PRO A 503 18.28 -37.73 0.59
CA PRO A 503 17.95 -38.72 1.60
C PRO A 503 18.91 -38.54 2.78
N ALA A 504 18.38 -38.60 4.01
CA ALA A 504 19.20 -38.72 5.20
C ALA A 504 20.13 -39.93 4.99
N ILE A 505 21.42 -39.67 4.85
CA ILE A 505 22.43 -40.71 4.91
C ILE A 505 22.39 -41.16 6.37
N ASN A 506 21.72 -42.28 6.62
CA ASN A 506 21.85 -42.98 7.90
C ASN A 506 23.30 -43.46 7.97
N ASP A 507 24.09 -42.82 8.82
CA ASP A 507 25.37 -43.36 9.29
C ASP A 507 25.15 -44.61 10.15
#